data_AF-A0A659S193-F1
#
_entry.id   AF-A0A659S193-F1
#
_cell.length_a   1.000
_cell.length_b   1.000
_cell.length_c   1.000
_cell.angle_alpha   90.00
_cell.angle_beta   90.00
_cell.angle_gamma   90.00
#
_symmetry.space_group_name_H-M   'P 1'
#
loop_
_entity.id
_entity.type
_entity.pdbx_description
1 polymer ?
#
loop_
_entity_poly.entity_id
_entity_poly.type
_entity_poly.pdbx_seq_one_letter_code
_entity_poly.pdbx_strand_id
1 'polypeptide(L)'
;MKWLCSVGVAVSLAMQPALAENLFGNHPLTPEARDAFVTDLLKKMTVDEKIGQLRLISVGPDNPKEAIREMIKDGQVGAIFNTVTRQDFRQVQDQLKA
;
A
#
# COMPACT_ATOMS: atom_id res chain seq x y z
N MET A 1 34.96 -6.03 25.86
CA MET A 1 33.93 -6.76 25.08
C MET A 1 32.54 -6.11 25.09
N LYS A 2 32.03 -5.58 26.22
CA LYS A 2 30.66 -5.00 26.29
C LYS A 2 30.42 -3.74 25.42
N TRP A 3 31.45 -2.94 25.16
CA TRP A 3 31.32 -1.66 24.45
C TRP A 3 31.13 -1.82 22.93
N LEU A 4 31.67 -2.88 22.33
CA LEU A 4 31.55 -3.15 20.89
C LEU A 4 30.11 -3.48 20.50
N CYS A 5 29.37 -4.19 21.35
CA CYS A 5 27.96 -4.50 21.13
C CYS A 5 27.09 -3.24 21.22
N SER A 6 27.36 -2.35 22.17
CA SER A 6 26.61 -1.09 22.33
C SER A 6 26.83 -0.13 21.15
N VAL A 7 28.05 -0.08 20.59
CA VAL A 7 28.33 0.71 19.38
C VAL A 7 27.62 0.11 18.15
N GLY A 8 27.60 -1.22 18.00
CA GLY A 8 26.88 -1.89 16.91
C GLY A 8 25.37 -1.64 16.93
N VAL A 9 24.76 -1.59 18.12
CA VAL A 9 23.33 -1.26 18.28
C VAL A 9 23.06 0.23 18.00
N ALA A 10 23.96 1.13 18.42
CA ALA A 10 23.81 2.57 18.16
C ALA A 10 23.93 2.90 16.66
N VAL A 11 24.84 2.25 15.93
CA VAL A 11 24.99 2.45 14.47
C VAL A 11 23.78 1.89 13.73
N SER A 12 23.26 0.73 14.13
CA SER A 12 22.06 0.17 13.49
C SER A 12 20.79 0.99 13.77
N LEU A 13 20.65 1.62 14.94
CA LEU A 13 19.56 2.60 15.19
C LEU A 13 19.73 3.89 14.37
N ALA A 14 20.96 4.39 14.21
CA ALA A 14 21.22 5.63 13.47
C ALA A 14 21.03 5.48 11.95
N MET A 15 21.08 4.26 11.40
CA MET A 15 20.87 4.00 9.96
C MET A 15 19.41 3.75 9.57
N GLN A 16 18.50 3.59 10.54
CA GLN A 16 17.07 3.37 10.28
C GLN A 16 16.37 4.51 9.50
N PRO A 17 16.71 5.81 9.66
CA PRO A 17 16.02 6.88 8.93
C PRO A 17 16.29 6.88 7.42
N ALA A 18 17.40 6.27 6.98
CA ALA A 18 17.78 6.22 5.56
C ALA A 18 17.02 5.11 4.79
N LEU A 19 16.46 4.13 5.51
CA LEU A 19 15.71 2.99 4.97
C LEU A 19 14.20 3.15 5.18
N ALA A 20 13.79 4.16 5.96
CA ALA A 20 12.41 4.61 6.02
C ALA A 20 12.08 5.28 4.67
N GLU A 21 11.66 4.46 3.71
CA GLU A 21 11.12 4.92 2.45
C GLU A 21 9.96 5.89 2.77
N ASN A 22 10.15 7.17 2.44
CA ASN A 22 9.15 8.22 2.62
C ASN A 22 8.02 7.99 1.61
N LEU A 23 7.19 6.97 1.84
CA LEU A 23 5.98 6.69 1.06
C LEU A 23 5.00 7.88 1.10
N PHE A 24 5.14 8.75 2.11
CA PHE A 24 4.30 9.91 2.32
C PHE A 24 5.16 11.16 2.60
N GLY A 25 5.22 12.07 1.62
CA GLY A 25 5.97 13.33 1.66
C GLY A 25 5.56 14.26 0.52
N ASN A 26 6.17 15.46 0.43
CA ASN A 26 5.91 16.41 -0.66
C ASN A 26 6.35 15.81 -2.00
N HIS A 27 5.42 15.20 -2.74
CA HIS A 27 5.65 14.77 -4.11
C HIS A 27 5.55 15.98 -5.04
N PRO A 28 6.59 16.29 -5.84
CA PRO A 28 6.47 17.29 -6.89
C PRO A 28 5.33 16.88 -7.83
N LEU A 29 4.34 17.75 -8.05
CA LEU A 29 3.21 17.50 -8.95
C LEU A 29 3.60 17.69 -10.43
N THR A 30 4.82 17.32 -10.80
CA THR A 30 5.26 17.36 -12.20
C THR A 30 4.96 16.03 -12.88
N PRO A 31 4.69 16.02 -14.21
CA PRO A 31 4.48 14.78 -14.96
C PRO A 31 5.63 13.78 -14.79
N GLU A 32 6.87 14.27 -14.78
CA GLU A 32 8.07 13.43 -14.67
C GLU A 32 8.17 12.76 -13.30
N ALA A 33 7.84 13.49 -12.22
CA ALA A 33 7.82 12.95 -10.87
C ALA A 33 6.71 11.91 -10.68
N ARG A 34 5.53 12.13 -11.27
CA ARG A 34 4.44 11.15 -11.27
C ARG A 34 4.84 9.89 -12.03
N ASP A 35 5.43 10.04 -13.20
CA ASP A 35 5.80 8.91 -14.05
C ASP A 35 6.93 8.08 -13.42
N ALA A 36 7.89 8.72 -12.76
CA ALA A 36 8.90 8.05 -11.96
C ALA A 36 8.28 7.25 -10.80
N PHE A 37 7.36 7.86 -10.05
CA PHE A 37 6.65 7.21 -8.95
C PHE A 37 5.86 5.97 -9.41
N VAL A 38 5.07 6.11 -10.48
CA VAL A 38 4.29 5.00 -11.05
C VAL A 38 5.22 3.90 -11.55
N THR A 39 6.31 4.27 -12.23
CA THR A 39 7.28 3.29 -12.75
C THR A 39 7.93 2.50 -11.63
N ASP A 40 8.33 3.14 -10.54
CA ASP A 40 8.94 2.47 -9.40
C ASP A 40 7.94 1.63 -8.61
N LEU A 41 6.68 2.07 -8.49
CA LEU A 41 5.61 1.27 -7.91
C LEU A 41 5.36 -0.01 -8.74
N LEU A 42 5.26 0.11 -10.05
CA LEU A 42 5.03 -1.04 -10.95
C LEU A 42 6.19 -2.05 -10.95
N LYS A 43 7.42 -1.65 -10.60
CA LYS A 43 8.55 -2.57 -10.43
C LYS A 43 8.43 -3.43 -9.16
N LYS A 44 7.81 -2.89 -8.10
CA LYS A 44 7.62 -3.59 -6.83
C LYS A 44 6.43 -4.57 -6.85
N MET A 45 5.50 -4.38 -7.78
CA MET A 45 4.29 -5.20 -7.92
C MET A 45 4.54 -6.54 -8.64
N THR A 46 3.95 -7.59 -8.07
CA THR A 46 3.75 -8.90 -8.70
C THR A 46 2.75 -8.82 -9.87
N VAL A 47 2.70 -9.87 -10.69
CA VAL A 47 1.73 -9.97 -11.79
C VAL A 47 0.30 -9.99 -11.26
N ASP A 48 0.06 -10.69 -10.14
CA ASP A 48 -1.26 -10.80 -9.53
C ASP A 48 -1.77 -9.47 -8.99
N GLU A 49 -0.90 -8.67 -8.36
CA GLU A 49 -1.26 -7.31 -7.90
C GLU A 49 -1.58 -6.39 -9.08
N LYS A 50 -0.86 -6.50 -10.20
CA LYS A 50 -1.15 -5.73 -11.43
C LYS A 50 -2.51 -6.09 -12.00
N ILE A 51 -2.84 -7.39 -12.05
CA ILE A 51 -4.15 -7.87 -12.49
C ILE A 51 -5.23 -7.41 -11.51
N GLY A 52 -4.96 -7.48 -10.21
CA GLY A 52 -5.85 -7.02 -9.15
C GLY A 52 -6.24 -5.55 -9.29
N GLN A 53 -5.28 -4.68 -9.63
CA GLN A 53 -5.55 -3.26 -9.91
C GLN A 53 -6.54 -3.02 -11.07
N LEU A 54 -6.67 -3.97 -12.01
CA LEU A 54 -7.64 -3.88 -13.12
C LEU A 54 -9.04 -4.36 -12.72
N ARG A 55 -9.22 -4.95 -11.53
CA ARG A 55 -10.49 -5.55 -11.10
C ARG A 55 -11.39 -4.52 -10.41
N LEU A 56 -12.56 -4.30 -11.01
CA LEU A 56 -13.64 -3.46 -10.48
C LEU A 56 -14.75 -4.34 -9.89
N ILE A 57 -15.11 -4.12 -8.62
CA ILE A 57 -16.11 -4.95 -7.90
C ILE A 57 -17.26 -4.09 -7.36
N SER A 58 -18.48 -4.62 -7.39
CA SER A 58 -19.63 -4.07 -6.65
C SER A 58 -19.90 -4.87 -5.39
N VAL A 59 -20.14 -4.17 -4.27
CA VAL A 59 -20.64 -4.80 -3.04
C VAL A 59 -22.10 -5.19 -3.26
N GLY A 60 -22.45 -6.47 -3.04
CA GLY A 60 -23.79 -6.99 -3.28
C GLY A 60 -23.97 -8.41 -2.74
N PRO A 61 -25.12 -9.06 -2.99
CA PRO A 61 -25.39 -10.43 -2.52
C PRO A 61 -24.35 -11.44 -3.03
N ASP A 62 -23.88 -11.24 -4.26
CA ASP A 62 -22.87 -12.09 -4.91
C ASP A 62 -21.44 -11.81 -4.43
N ASN A 63 -21.20 -10.67 -3.76
CA ASN A 63 -19.91 -10.28 -3.21
C ASN A 63 -20.09 -9.70 -1.80
N PRO A 64 -20.19 -10.56 -0.77
CA PRO A 64 -20.37 -10.11 0.60
C PRO A 64 -19.16 -9.30 1.08
N LYS A 65 -19.40 -8.34 1.97
CA LYS A 65 -18.37 -7.40 2.46
C LYS A 65 -17.13 -8.09 3.03
N GLU A 66 -17.28 -9.24 3.68
CA GLU A 66 -16.16 -9.97 4.26
C GLU A 66 -15.24 -10.60 3.20
N ALA A 67 -15.82 -11.22 2.16
CA ALA A 67 -15.04 -11.75 1.04
C ALA A 67 -14.30 -10.63 0.29
N ILE A 68 -14.94 -9.46 0.13
CA ILE A 68 -14.28 -8.29 -0.45
C ILE A 68 -13.10 -7.81 0.41
N ARG A 69 -13.23 -7.82 1.74
CA ARG A 69 -12.13 -7.44 2.65
C ARG A 69 -10.92 -8.37 2.52
N GLU A 70 -11.14 -9.68 2.38
CA GLU A 70 -10.05 -10.64 2.14
C GLU A 70 -9.39 -10.39 0.79
N MET A 71 -10.17 -10.23 -0.29
CA MET A 71 -9.63 -9.95 -1.62
C MET A 71 -8.87 -8.61 -1.69
N ILE A 72 -9.27 -7.59 -0.92
CA ILE A 72 -8.52 -6.33 -0.81
C ILE A 72 -7.18 -6.55 -0.13
N LYS A 73 -7.13 -7.33 0.96
CA LYS A 73 -5.88 -7.64 1.67
C LYS A 73 -4.89 -8.39 0.79
N ASP A 74 -5.39 -9.21 -0.13
CA ASP A 74 -4.58 -9.99 -1.07
C ASP A 74 -4.23 -9.20 -2.35
N GLY A 75 -4.54 -7.90 -2.42
CA GLY A 75 -4.20 -7.05 -3.56
C GLY A 75 -4.99 -7.34 -4.84
N GLN A 76 -6.10 -8.08 -4.73
CA GLN A 76 -6.89 -8.56 -5.87
C GLN A 76 -7.99 -7.60 -6.32
N VAL A 77 -8.10 -6.41 -5.72
CA VAL A 77 -9.16 -5.42 -6.00
C VAL A 77 -8.54 -4.04 -6.24
N GLY A 78 -8.78 -3.46 -7.41
CA GLY A 78 -8.30 -2.13 -7.78
C GLY A 78 -9.31 -1.02 -7.54
N ALA A 79 -10.60 -1.32 -7.70
CA ALA A 79 -11.66 -0.34 -7.53
C ALA A 79 -12.97 -0.97 -7.02
N ILE A 80 -13.76 -0.17 -6.30
CA ILE A 80 -15.09 -0.53 -5.84
C ILE A 80 -16.10 0.51 -6.35
N PHE A 81 -17.22 0.05 -6.91
CA PHE A 81 -18.32 0.92 -7.31
C PHE A 81 -19.63 0.53 -6.60
N ASN A 82 -20.61 1.44 -6.62
CA ASN A 82 -21.94 1.28 -6.02
C ASN A 82 -21.97 1.14 -4.47
N THR A 83 -20.84 1.36 -3.78
CA THR A 83 -20.83 1.58 -2.32
C THR A 83 -21.01 3.07 -2.08
N VAL A 84 -22.05 3.46 -1.35
CA VAL A 84 -22.49 4.88 -1.28
C VAL A 84 -22.45 5.47 0.14
N THR A 85 -22.02 4.71 1.15
CA THR A 85 -21.95 5.21 2.53
C THR A 85 -20.50 5.48 2.96
N ARG A 86 -20.27 6.64 3.60
CA ARG A 86 -18.94 7.08 4.06
C ARG A 86 -18.31 6.11 5.07
N GLN A 87 -19.15 5.51 5.92
CA GLN A 87 -18.70 4.53 6.91
C GLN A 87 -18.14 3.27 6.24
N ASP A 88 -18.78 2.81 5.15
CA ASP A 88 -18.31 1.65 4.40
C ASP A 88 -16.99 1.93 3.66
N PHE A 89 -16.81 3.13 3.09
CA PHE A 89 -15.55 3.51 2.43
C PHE A 89 -14.35 3.52 3.39
N ARG A 90 -14.52 4.07 4.59
CA ARG A 90 -13.41 4.15 5.55
C ARG A 90 -12.97 2.77 6.02
N GLN A 91 -13.92 1.87 6.30
CA GLN A 91 -13.60 0.50 6.69
C GLN A 91 -12.84 -0.28 5.62
N VAL A 92 -13.17 -0.06 4.35
CA VAL A 92 -12.47 -0.66 3.19
C VAL A 92 -11.08 -0.06 3.04
N GLN A 93 -10.95 1.26 3.11
CA GLN A 93 -9.68 1.96 2.96
C GLN A 93 -8.69 1.60 4.08
N ASP A 94 -9.19 1.39 5.30
CA ASP A 94 -8.39 0.95 6.45
C ASP A 94 -7.85 -0.50 6.29
N GLN A 95 -8.37 -1.30 5.34
CA GLN A 95 -7.83 -2.65 5.05
C GLN A 95 -6.63 -2.64 4.09
N LEU A 96 -6.36 -1.54 3.39
CA LEU A 96 -5.18 -1.42 2.54
C LEU A 96 -3.96 -1.33 3.46
N LYS A 97 -3.12 -2.37 3.47
CA LYS A 97 -1.87 -2.35 4.23
C LYS A 97 -0.94 -1.28 3.63
N ALA A 98 -0.37 -0.46 4.51
CA ALA A 98 0.77 0.40 4.19
C ALA A 98 2.04 -0.42 4.01
#